data_AF-A0A1B8Y3P7-F1
#
_entry.id   AF-A0A1B8Y3P7-F1
#
_cell.length_a   1.000
_cell.length_b   1.000
_cell.length_c   1.000
_cell.angle_alpha   90.00
_cell.angle_beta   90.00
_cell.angle_gamma   90.00
#
_symmetry.space_group_name_H-M   'P 1'
#
loop_
_entity.id
_entity.type
_entity.pdbx_description
1 polymer ?
#
loop_
_entity_poly.entity_id
_entity_poly.type
_entity_poly.pdbx_seq_one_letter_code
_entity_poly.pdbx_strand_id
1 'polypeptide(L)'
;PYHDYYTEIHTLLYGIDEINRNPDLLPNITLGYRVYDSCGDPRLAIGSALQILSGPGNVVPNYSCRGKGEIAGFIGDRSTVTSLPIAQLLGVYGYSQISYGATDPVLNDRTLYPHYFSTGPNEHFQHIAIAELVERLGWTWVIILATSNDGGQNLKNEINKHGACVDLIGTLTGDNDTDERTLERIQKSTAEVVILCGGQSYDPYLVSVLEKMLNNKMVVVPVTWVFIPDYFLYNGCLQFQDTNMLFNDDAEGKFTKHMFAPREDALLKDLLANCYFCLTHDKEKDNLFQRVYNHLYRNCSNITLPMSYYQAYHRVTTAVNVLARAQHNLLSSSGKHNNTGLPTIIHRKQ
;
A
#
# COMPACT_ATOMS: atom_id res chain seq x y z
N PRO A 1 1.64 12.45 -6.52
CA PRO A 1 1.20 11.86 -5.24
C PRO A 1 -0.28 11.48 -5.33
N TYR A 2 -0.64 10.29 -4.85
CA TYR A 2 -2.04 9.83 -4.79
C TYR A 2 -2.56 9.97 -3.35
N HIS A 3 -3.87 10.20 -3.23
CA HIS A 3 -4.52 10.43 -1.96
C HIS A 3 -4.35 9.24 -0.98
N ASP A 4 -4.49 8.01 -1.48
CA ASP A 4 -4.31 6.80 -0.68
C ASP A 4 -2.91 6.71 -0.05
N TYR A 5 -1.85 6.91 -0.85
CA TYR A 5 -0.48 6.86 -0.35
C TYR A 5 -0.20 7.93 0.71
N TYR A 6 -0.77 9.13 0.53
CA TYR A 6 -0.67 10.18 1.54
C TYR A 6 -1.36 9.76 2.85
N THR A 7 -2.53 9.13 2.77
CA THR A 7 -3.26 8.62 3.93
C THR A 7 -2.52 7.47 4.62
N GLU A 8 -1.87 6.58 3.87
CA GLU A 8 -1.01 5.51 4.41
C GLU A 8 0.19 6.07 5.20
N ILE A 9 0.86 7.10 4.67
CA ILE A 9 1.97 7.78 5.37
C ILE A 9 1.47 8.43 6.67
N HIS A 10 0.34 9.14 6.62
CA HIS A 10 -0.27 9.72 7.83
C HIS A 10 -0.75 8.67 8.82
N THR A 11 -1.16 7.49 8.35
CA THR A 11 -1.50 6.35 9.21
C THR A 11 -0.28 5.86 9.99
N LEU A 12 0.87 5.74 9.32
CA LEU A 12 2.14 5.38 9.98
C LEU A 12 2.52 6.42 11.06
N LEU A 13 2.46 7.71 10.70
CA LEU A 13 2.77 8.83 11.60
C LEU A 13 1.86 8.81 12.83
N TYR A 14 0.56 8.70 12.62
CA TYR A 14 -0.44 8.63 13.68
C TYR A 14 -0.25 7.41 14.58
N GLY A 15 0.00 6.23 13.99
CA GLY A 15 0.22 5.00 14.76
C GLY A 15 1.44 5.10 15.69
N ILE A 16 2.51 5.72 15.22
CA ILE A 16 3.71 5.97 16.04
C ILE A 16 3.43 6.96 17.17
N ASP A 17 2.69 8.04 16.90
CA ASP A 17 2.27 9.00 17.93
C ASP A 17 1.42 8.32 19.02
N GLU A 18 0.51 7.43 18.63
CA GLU A 18 -0.33 6.68 19.59
C GLU A 18 0.50 5.72 20.45
N ILE A 19 1.49 5.02 19.86
CA ILE A 19 2.41 4.18 20.64
C ILE A 19 3.21 5.02 21.64
N ASN A 20 3.75 6.16 21.20
CA ASN A 20 4.56 7.04 22.06
C ASN A 20 3.74 7.66 23.22
N ARG A 21 2.41 7.73 23.10
CA ARG A 21 1.50 8.17 24.18
C ARG A 21 1.10 7.05 25.12
N ASN A 22 1.33 5.79 24.75
CA ASN A 22 0.94 4.65 25.55
C ASN A 22 2.01 4.36 26.62
N PRO A 23 1.73 4.57 27.92
CA PRO A 23 2.71 4.34 28.97
C PRO A 23 3.07 2.86 29.16
N ASP A 24 2.22 1.93 28.71
CA ASP A 24 2.39 0.50 28.90
C ASP A 24 3.19 -0.16 27.76
N LEU A 25 3.29 0.51 26.60
CA LEU A 25 3.98 -0.01 25.42
C LEU A 25 5.25 0.79 25.17
N LEU A 26 6.41 0.13 25.28
CA LEU A 26 7.74 0.75 25.15
C LEU A 26 7.97 1.94 26.11
N PRO A 27 7.76 1.77 27.44
CA PRO A 27 7.97 2.86 28.40
C PRO A 27 9.40 3.41 28.33
N ASN A 28 9.53 4.74 28.44
CA ASN A 28 10.78 5.51 28.34
C ASN A 28 11.53 5.40 27.00
N ILE A 29 10.87 4.88 25.96
CA ILE A 29 11.41 4.81 24.61
C ILE A 29 10.49 5.61 23.70
N THR A 30 11.08 6.48 22.88
CA THR A 30 10.35 7.22 21.86
C THR A 30 10.67 6.61 20.51
N LEU A 31 9.64 6.11 19.83
CA LEU A 31 9.73 5.69 18.45
C LEU A 31 9.76 6.91 17.53
N GLY A 32 10.75 6.94 16.64
CA GLY A 32 10.81 7.85 15.50
C GLY A 32 10.58 7.11 14.19
N TYR A 33 10.62 7.84 13.08
CA TYR A 33 10.45 7.29 11.74
C TYR A 33 11.36 7.98 10.72
N ARG A 34 11.63 7.26 9.63
CA ARG A 34 12.20 7.81 8.39
C ARG A 34 11.41 7.23 7.23
N VAL A 35 10.69 8.09 6.52
CA VAL A 35 9.80 7.71 5.44
C VAL A 35 10.42 8.18 4.12
N TYR A 36 10.43 7.29 3.14
CA TYR A 36 10.92 7.56 1.80
C TYR A 36 9.89 7.06 0.79
N ASP A 37 9.75 7.79 -0.31
CA ASP A 37 8.89 7.39 -1.43
C ASP A 37 9.65 6.41 -2.33
N SER A 38 9.13 5.19 -2.50
CA SER A 38 9.66 4.21 -3.45
C SER A 38 9.24 4.51 -4.89
N CYS A 39 8.25 5.37 -5.08
CA CYS A 39 7.56 5.66 -6.34
C CYS A 39 7.07 4.40 -7.08
N GLY A 40 6.90 3.28 -6.37
CA GLY A 40 6.59 1.97 -6.99
C GLY A 40 7.73 1.40 -7.85
N ASP A 41 8.91 2.02 -7.87
CA ASP A 41 10.07 1.55 -8.64
C ASP A 41 11.00 0.74 -7.73
N PRO A 42 11.33 -0.53 -8.08
CA PRO A 42 12.16 -1.39 -7.24
C PRO A 42 13.57 -0.83 -7.01
N ARG A 43 14.13 -0.04 -7.93
CA ARG A 43 15.46 0.58 -7.80
C ARG A 43 15.43 1.69 -6.76
N LEU A 44 14.41 2.53 -6.82
CA LEU A 44 14.20 3.59 -5.83
C LEU A 44 13.89 2.99 -4.46
N ALA A 45 13.05 1.95 -4.40
CA ALA A 45 12.74 1.21 -3.17
C ALA A 45 13.99 0.69 -2.45
N ILE A 46 14.91 0.03 -3.18
CA ILE A 46 16.20 -0.40 -2.65
C ILE A 46 17.04 0.79 -2.19
N GLY A 47 17.11 1.86 -3.01
CA GLY A 47 17.84 3.08 -2.68
C GLY A 47 17.36 3.71 -1.37
N SER A 48 16.05 3.80 -1.19
CA SER A 48 15.39 4.27 0.03
C SER A 48 15.74 3.41 1.24
N ALA A 49 15.67 2.09 1.12
CA ALA A 49 16.06 1.18 2.20
C ALA A 49 17.53 1.34 2.59
N LEU A 50 18.44 1.44 1.60
CA LEU A 50 19.85 1.70 1.84
C LEU A 50 20.10 3.09 2.46
N GLN A 51 19.33 4.11 2.07
CA GLN A 51 19.40 5.44 2.68
C GLN A 51 18.98 5.41 4.15
N ILE A 52 17.91 4.67 4.48
CA ILE A 52 17.47 4.46 5.86
C ILE A 52 18.58 3.77 6.67
N LEU A 53 19.24 2.74 6.11
CA LEU A 53 20.35 2.03 6.74
C LEU A 53 21.59 2.92 6.95
N SER A 54 21.95 3.71 5.92
CA SER A 54 23.15 4.55 5.92
C SER A 54 23.01 5.79 6.80
N GLY A 55 21.80 6.35 6.92
CA GLY A 55 21.59 7.65 7.55
C GLY A 55 21.75 8.82 6.58
N PRO A 56 21.71 10.07 7.08
CA PRO A 56 21.79 11.26 6.23
C PRO A 56 23.13 11.35 5.48
N GLY A 57 23.08 11.87 4.26
CA GLY A 57 24.25 11.99 3.37
C GLY A 57 24.33 10.88 2.33
N ASN A 58 25.55 10.58 1.88
CA ASN A 58 25.78 9.57 0.85
C ASN A 58 25.43 8.17 1.34
N VAL A 59 24.74 7.40 0.48
CA VAL A 59 24.47 5.99 0.71
C VAL A 59 25.78 5.21 0.60
N VAL A 60 26.20 4.60 1.70
CA VAL A 60 27.41 3.77 1.76
C VAL A 60 27.04 2.46 2.47
N PRO A 61 26.96 1.34 1.75
CA PRO A 61 26.65 0.03 2.35
C PRO A 61 27.58 -0.27 3.54
N ASN A 62 27.03 -0.88 4.59
CA ASN A 62 27.72 -1.20 5.86
C ASN A 62 28.28 -0.01 6.66
N TYR A 63 28.04 1.23 6.25
CA TYR A 63 28.41 2.41 7.01
C TYR A 63 27.16 3.15 7.48
N SER A 64 27.18 3.63 8.72
CA SER A 64 26.03 4.28 9.33
C SER A 64 26.42 5.62 9.95
N CYS A 65 25.96 6.71 9.32
CA CYS A 65 25.97 8.07 9.85
C CYS A 65 24.68 8.39 10.63
N ARG A 66 23.95 7.36 11.05
CA ARG A 66 22.76 7.54 11.89
C ARG A 66 23.23 8.08 13.25
N GLY A 67 22.61 9.17 13.71
CA GLY A 67 22.81 9.67 15.07
C GLY A 67 22.32 8.66 16.13
N LYS A 68 21.99 9.13 17.35
CA LYS A 68 21.41 8.26 18.38
C LYS A 68 20.05 7.71 17.90
N GLY A 69 19.93 6.38 17.77
CA GLY A 69 18.68 5.69 17.43
C GLY A 69 18.93 4.37 16.69
N GLU A 70 18.33 3.29 17.18
CA GLU A 70 18.38 1.96 16.54
C GLU A 70 17.18 1.77 15.61
N ILE A 71 17.38 1.05 14.49
CA ILE A 71 16.26 0.65 13.63
C ILE A 71 15.55 -0.54 14.27
N ALA A 72 14.29 -0.35 14.65
CA ALA A 72 13.43 -1.42 15.14
C ALA A 72 12.96 -2.36 14.00
N GLY A 73 12.81 -1.84 12.79
CA GLY A 73 12.46 -2.60 11.60
C GLY A 73 11.94 -1.70 10.49
N PHE A 74 11.46 -2.31 9.42
CA PHE A 74 10.96 -1.64 8.22
C PHE A 74 9.47 -1.93 8.06
N ILE A 75 8.68 -0.90 7.75
CA ILE A 75 7.27 -1.03 7.39
C ILE A 75 7.14 -0.61 5.93
N GLY A 76 6.47 -1.45 5.15
CA GLY A 76 6.40 -1.34 3.71
C GLY A 76 7.15 -2.47 2.98
N ASP A 77 7.12 -2.50 1.66
CA ASP A 77 6.36 -1.58 0.82
C ASP A 77 4.93 -2.12 0.55
N ARG A 78 4.10 -1.39 -0.19
CA ARG A 78 2.74 -1.78 -0.57
C ARG A 78 2.70 -2.82 -1.68
N SER A 79 3.63 -2.79 -2.64
CA SER A 79 3.64 -3.70 -3.80
C SER A 79 4.60 -4.86 -3.61
N THR A 80 4.28 -6.02 -4.19
CA THR A 80 5.22 -7.15 -4.31
C THR A 80 6.50 -6.72 -5.06
N VAL A 81 6.35 -5.94 -6.13
CA VAL A 81 7.46 -5.53 -7.02
C VAL A 81 8.55 -4.79 -6.25
N THR A 82 8.17 -3.98 -5.27
CA THR A 82 9.10 -3.23 -4.42
C THR A 82 9.42 -3.96 -3.11
N SER A 83 8.47 -4.70 -2.53
CA SER A 83 8.68 -5.42 -1.27
C SER A 83 9.67 -6.55 -1.40
N LEU A 84 9.67 -7.28 -2.52
CA LEU A 84 10.57 -8.41 -2.75
C LEU A 84 12.05 -8.01 -2.73
N PRO A 85 12.51 -7.02 -3.53
CA PRO A 85 13.91 -6.60 -3.46
C PRO A 85 14.29 -6.00 -2.11
N ILE A 86 13.36 -5.30 -1.42
CA ILE A 86 13.60 -4.84 -0.05
C ILE A 86 13.81 -6.04 0.89
N ALA A 87 12.99 -7.10 0.78
CA ALA A 87 13.09 -8.28 1.62
C ALA A 87 14.43 -9.01 1.44
N GLN A 88 14.90 -9.11 0.20
CA GLN A 88 16.22 -9.67 -0.11
C GLN A 88 17.34 -8.85 0.54
N LEU A 89 17.30 -7.52 0.38
CA LEU A 89 18.27 -6.63 0.99
C LEU A 89 18.27 -6.76 2.51
N LEU A 90 17.11 -6.57 3.14
CA LEU A 90 17.00 -6.57 4.60
C LEU A 90 17.27 -7.95 5.21
N GLY A 91 17.02 -9.03 4.47
CA GLY A 91 17.42 -10.38 4.85
C GLY A 91 18.93 -10.51 5.07
N VAL A 92 19.75 -9.87 4.22
CA VAL A 92 21.21 -9.85 4.39
C VAL A 92 21.64 -9.05 5.63
N TYR A 93 20.93 -7.97 5.95
CA TYR A 93 21.22 -7.13 7.13
C TYR A 93 20.56 -7.64 8.43
N GLY A 94 19.71 -8.66 8.36
CA GLY A 94 18.98 -9.21 9.51
C GLY A 94 17.87 -8.31 10.05
N TYR A 95 17.30 -7.41 9.23
CA TYR A 95 16.21 -6.53 9.64
C TYR A 95 14.85 -7.09 9.21
N SER A 96 13.89 -7.06 10.13
CA SER A 96 12.50 -7.43 9.83
C SER A 96 11.80 -6.37 8.98
N GLN A 97 11.08 -6.85 7.97
CA GLN A 97 10.20 -6.06 7.12
C GLN A 97 8.74 -6.48 7.35
N ILE A 98 7.84 -5.53 7.52
CA ILE A 98 6.40 -5.77 7.53
C ILE A 98 5.76 -5.01 6.36
N SER A 99 5.49 -5.72 5.26
CA SER A 99 4.71 -5.16 4.16
C SER A 99 3.24 -5.04 4.55
N TYR A 100 2.55 -4.00 4.08
CA TYR A 100 1.14 -3.76 4.38
C TYR A 100 0.23 -3.94 3.15
N GLY A 101 0.77 -4.45 2.04
CA GLY A 101 -0.01 -4.60 0.80
C GLY A 101 0.47 -5.69 -0.17
N ALA A 102 1.72 -6.17 -0.05
CA ALA A 102 2.21 -7.19 -0.98
C ALA A 102 1.51 -8.53 -0.72
N THR A 103 1.11 -9.18 -1.81
CA THR A 103 0.21 -10.34 -1.78
C THR A 103 0.79 -11.60 -2.34
N ASP A 104 1.91 -11.49 -3.06
CA ASP A 104 2.48 -12.64 -3.77
C ASP A 104 2.98 -13.69 -2.78
N PRO A 105 2.52 -14.94 -2.90
CA PRO A 105 2.90 -16.02 -1.99
C PRO A 105 4.39 -16.34 -1.98
N VAL A 106 5.17 -15.91 -2.98
CA VAL A 106 6.63 -16.09 -2.98
C VAL A 106 7.30 -15.49 -1.74
N LEU A 107 6.75 -14.39 -1.21
CA LEU A 107 7.28 -13.70 -0.03
C LEU A 107 7.01 -14.45 1.29
N ASN A 108 6.16 -15.48 1.27
CA ASN A 108 5.89 -16.32 2.43
C ASN A 108 6.92 -17.44 2.62
N ASP A 109 7.83 -17.66 1.66
CA ASP A 109 8.91 -18.62 1.79
C ASP A 109 9.90 -18.18 2.88
N ARG A 110 9.86 -18.85 4.03
CA ARG A 110 10.72 -18.55 5.19
C ARG A 110 12.17 -18.95 5.00
N THR A 111 12.48 -19.78 4.02
CA THR A 111 13.86 -20.14 3.67
C THR A 111 14.54 -19.02 2.89
N LEU A 112 13.79 -18.38 1.98
CA LEU A 112 14.27 -17.28 1.16
C LEU A 112 14.12 -15.91 1.85
N TYR A 113 13.03 -15.71 2.59
CA TYR A 113 12.67 -14.43 3.22
C TYR A 113 12.36 -14.60 4.72
N PRO A 114 13.36 -15.01 5.55
CA PRO A 114 13.14 -15.30 6.97
C PRO A 114 12.67 -14.08 7.78
N HIS A 115 13.02 -12.88 7.34
CA HIS A 115 12.72 -11.61 8.02
C HIS A 115 11.51 -10.86 7.43
N TYR A 116 10.82 -11.42 6.44
CA TYR A 116 9.66 -10.78 5.83
C TYR A 116 8.35 -11.18 6.52
N PHE A 117 7.49 -10.21 6.76
CA PHE A 117 6.14 -10.41 7.28
C PHE A 117 5.18 -9.51 6.49
N SER A 118 3.89 -9.84 6.51
CA SER A 118 2.86 -9.04 5.84
C SER A 118 1.63 -8.90 6.73
N THR A 119 1.09 -7.68 6.77
CA THR A 119 -0.28 -7.39 7.21
C THR A 119 -1.22 -7.18 6.02
N GLY A 120 -0.71 -7.42 4.81
CA GLY A 120 -1.46 -7.45 3.57
C GLY A 120 -2.39 -8.66 3.46
N PRO A 121 -3.30 -8.63 2.48
CA PRO A 121 -4.19 -9.75 2.23
C PRO A 121 -3.41 -10.91 1.63
N ASN A 122 -3.86 -12.14 1.93
CA ASN A 122 -3.23 -13.35 1.42
C ASN A 122 -3.97 -13.80 0.15
N GLU A 123 -3.27 -13.74 -0.98
CA GLU A 123 -3.83 -14.07 -2.30
C GLU A 123 -4.33 -15.52 -2.38
N HIS A 124 -3.70 -16.46 -1.68
CA HIS A 124 -4.15 -17.85 -1.67
C HIS A 124 -5.56 -18.00 -1.08
N PHE A 125 -5.81 -17.35 0.07
CA PHE A 125 -7.15 -17.36 0.68
C PHE A 125 -8.17 -16.62 -0.19
N GLN A 126 -7.75 -15.53 -0.84
CA GLN A 126 -8.58 -14.80 -1.79
C GLN A 126 -8.99 -15.70 -2.97
N HIS A 127 -8.08 -16.51 -3.51
CA HIS A 127 -8.38 -17.44 -4.60
C HIS A 127 -9.38 -18.52 -4.20
N ILE A 128 -9.24 -19.10 -2.99
CA ILE A 128 -10.20 -20.07 -2.46
C ILE A 128 -11.58 -19.42 -2.32
N ALA A 129 -11.65 -18.24 -1.71
CA ALA A 129 -12.92 -17.54 -1.53
C ALA A 129 -13.61 -17.19 -2.85
N ILE A 130 -12.84 -16.80 -3.88
CA ILE A 130 -13.36 -16.56 -5.24
C ILE A 130 -13.87 -17.87 -5.87
N ALA A 131 -13.13 -18.99 -5.73
CA ALA A 131 -13.56 -20.27 -6.29
C ALA A 131 -14.84 -20.78 -5.63
N GLU A 132 -14.98 -20.65 -4.31
CA GLU A 132 -16.23 -20.93 -3.60
C GLU A 132 -17.38 -20.02 -4.05
N LEU A 133 -17.11 -18.74 -4.32
CA LEU A 133 -18.12 -17.82 -4.84
C LEU A 133 -18.61 -18.26 -6.22
N VAL A 134 -17.70 -18.62 -7.12
CA VAL A 134 -17.99 -19.14 -8.46
C VAL A 134 -18.87 -20.38 -8.38
N GLU A 135 -18.54 -21.33 -7.51
CA GLU A 135 -19.33 -22.55 -7.27
C GLU A 135 -20.74 -22.22 -6.76
N ARG A 136 -20.85 -21.37 -5.73
CA ARG A 136 -22.13 -21.03 -5.09
C ARG A 136 -23.09 -20.31 -6.03
N LEU A 137 -22.56 -19.49 -6.94
CA LEU A 137 -23.36 -18.76 -7.93
C LEU A 137 -23.62 -19.59 -9.20
N GLY A 138 -23.10 -20.82 -9.27
CA GLY A 138 -23.31 -21.73 -10.39
C GLY A 138 -22.64 -21.28 -11.68
N TRP A 139 -21.61 -20.44 -11.60
CA TRP A 139 -20.86 -20.00 -12.77
C TRP A 139 -19.93 -21.11 -13.24
N THR A 140 -20.14 -21.58 -14.45
CA THR A 140 -19.36 -22.71 -15.02
C THR A 140 -18.30 -22.26 -16.02
N TRP A 141 -18.37 -21.02 -16.50
CA TRP A 141 -17.47 -20.46 -17.51
C TRP A 141 -17.12 -19.01 -17.16
N VAL A 142 -15.86 -18.76 -16.78
CA VAL A 142 -15.40 -17.45 -16.31
C VAL A 142 -14.12 -17.03 -17.02
N ILE A 143 -13.80 -15.74 -16.96
CA ILE A 143 -12.55 -15.15 -17.44
C ILE A 143 -11.75 -14.66 -16.24
N ILE A 144 -10.42 -14.81 -16.28
CA ILE A 144 -9.53 -14.20 -15.31
C ILE A 144 -8.80 -13.04 -15.98
N LEU A 145 -8.74 -11.88 -15.31
CA LEU A 145 -7.84 -10.79 -15.65
C LEU A 145 -6.85 -10.61 -14.49
N ALA A 146 -5.60 -10.97 -14.70
CA ALA A 146 -4.58 -11.02 -13.65
C ALA A 146 -3.47 -9.99 -13.88
N THR A 147 -2.85 -9.53 -12.79
CA THR A 147 -1.65 -8.69 -12.84
C THR A 147 -0.35 -9.49 -12.96
N SER A 148 -0.42 -10.82 -12.77
CA SER A 148 0.68 -11.75 -12.99
C SER A 148 0.14 -13.06 -13.58
N ASN A 149 0.95 -13.70 -14.43
CA ASN A 149 0.57 -14.98 -15.01
C ASN A 149 0.44 -16.07 -13.93
N ASP A 150 1.36 -16.10 -12.95
CA ASP A 150 1.35 -17.12 -11.89
C ASP A 150 0.12 -17.01 -10.99
N GLY A 151 -0.27 -15.78 -10.61
CA GLY A 151 -1.52 -15.52 -9.88
C GLY A 151 -2.74 -16.04 -10.65
N GLY A 152 -2.82 -15.72 -11.95
CA GLY A 152 -3.90 -16.17 -12.82
C GLY A 152 -3.97 -17.70 -12.98
N GLN A 153 -2.83 -18.39 -13.11
CA GLN A 153 -2.80 -19.86 -13.15
C GLN A 153 -3.20 -20.49 -11.82
N ASN A 154 -2.74 -19.93 -10.70
CA ASN A 154 -3.11 -20.41 -9.37
C ASN A 154 -4.63 -20.29 -9.12
N LEU A 155 -5.23 -19.16 -9.49
CA LEU A 155 -6.67 -18.97 -9.40
C LEU A 155 -7.43 -19.91 -10.33
N LYS A 156 -6.98 -20.10 -11.58
CA LYS A 156 -7.57 -21.08 -12.50
C LYS A 156 -7.58 -22.49 -11.92
N ASN A 157 -6.47 -22.90 -11.30
CA ASN A 157 -6.39 -24.22 -10.67
C ASN A 157 -7.42 -24.37 -9.55
N GLU A 158 -7.63 -23.31 -8.75
CA GLU A 158 -8.64 -23.34 -7.69
C GLU A 158 -10.07 -23.39 -8.24
N ILE A 159 -10.39 -22.55 -9.23
CA ILE A 159 -11.69 -22.54 -9.91
C ILE A 159 -12.01 -23.92 -10.53
N ASN A 160 -11.02 -24.56 -11.16
CA ASN A 160 -11.18 -25.89 -11.75
C ASN A 160 -11.49 -26.96 -10.69
N LYS A 161 -10.90 -26.89 -9.49
CA LYS A 161 -11.22 -27.82 -8.38
C LYS A 161 -12.66 -27.69 -7.92
N HIS A 162 -13.22 -26.48 -8.04
CA HIS A 162 -14.61 -26.16 -7.72
C HIS A 162 -15.57 -26.39 -8.90
N GLY A 163 -15.14 -27.09 -9.96
CA GLY A 163 -16.01 -27.57 -11.03
C GLY A 163 -16.36 -26.56 -12.12
N ALA A 164 -15.70 -25.40 -12.15
CA ALA A 164 -15.87 -24.38 -13.19
C ALA A 164 -14.64 -24.30 -14.11
N CYS A 165 -14.82 -23.78 -15.31
CA CYS A 165 -13.75 -23.64 -16.31
C CYS A 165 -13.39 -22.17 -16.55
N VAL A 166 -12.11 -21.94 -16.86
CA VAL A 166 -11.60 -20.62 -17.24
C VAL A 166 -11.39 -20.56 -18.76
N ASP A 167 -12.14 -19.68 -19.42
CA ASP A 167 -12.09 -19.46 -20.88
C ASP A 167 -10.74 -18.88 -21.32
N LEU A 168 -10.32 -17.86 -20.59
CA LEU A 168 -9.21 -16.98 -20.92
C LEU A 168 -8.60 -16.46 -19.62
N ILE A 169 -7.27 -16.42 -19.59
CA ILE A 169 -6.50 -15.62 -18.64
C ILE A 169 -5.93 -14.45 -19.44
N GLY A 170 -6.44 -13.23 -19.20
CA GLY A 170 -5.80 -12.00 -19.61
C GLY A 170 -4.75 -11.58 -18.57
N THR A 171 -3.56 -11.21 -19.00
CA THR A 171 -2.52 -10.69 -18.09
C THR A 171 -2.27 -9.22 -18.41
N LEU A 172 -2.33 -8.37 -17.38
CA LEU A 172 -1.98 -6.97 -17.48
C LEU A 172 -0.47 -6.81 -17.34
N THR A 173 0.10 -6.06 -18.26
CA THR A 173 1.55 -5.88 -18.42
C THR A 173 2.00 -4.47 -18.03
N GLY A 174 1.07 -3.53 -17.92
CA GLY A 174 1.37 -2.10 -17.75
C GLY A 174 1.74 -1.40 -19.06
N ASP A 175 1.71 -2.12 -20.19
CA ASP A 175 1.80 -1.56 -21.54
C ASP A 175 0.39 -1.37 -22.11
N ASN A 176 0.01 -0.12 -22.36
CA ASN A 176 -1.34 0.24 -22.76
C ASN A 176 -1.83 -0.51 -23.99
N ASP A 177 -0.99 -0.65 -25.03
CA ASP A 177 -1.36 -1.33 -26.28
C ASP A 177 -1.60 -2.83 -26.06
N THR A 178 -0.75 -3.46 -25.24
CA THR A 178 -0.88 -4.89 -24.91
C THR A 178 -2.08 -5.16 -24.01
N ASP A 179 -2.33 -4.28 -23.05
CA ASP A 179 -3.44 -4.39 -22.10
C ASP A 179 -4.78 -4.17 -22.82
N GLU A 180 -4.88 -3.19 -23.73
CA GLU A 180 -6.06 -2.99 -24.58
C GLU A 180 -6.35 -4.21 -25.46
N ARG A 181 -5.35 -4.77 -26.15
CA ARG A 181 -5.54 -5.99 -26.96
C ARG A 181 -6.01 -7.17 -26.12
N THR A 182 -5.55 -7.26 -24.88
CA THR A 182 -6.00 -8.29 -23.94
C THR A 182 -7.48 -8.10 -23.59
N LEU A 183 -7.89 -6.87 -23.30
CA LEU A 183 -9.27 -6.53 -23.01
C LEU A 183 -10.19 -6.72 -24.23
N GLU A 184 -9.73 -6.46 -25.46
CA GLU A 184 -10.50 -6.73 -26.68
C GLU A 184 -10.80 -8.22 -26.85
N ARG A 185 -9.86 -9.09 -26.47
CA ARG A 185 -10.06 -10.54 -26.48
C ARG A 185 -11.10 -10.96 -25.43
N ILE A 186 -11.06 -10.36 -24.24
CA ILE A 186 -12.06 -10.57 -23.18
C ILE A 186 -13.45 -10.15 -23.66
N GLN A 187 -13.56 -9.01 -24.34
CA GLN A 187 -14.83 -8.49 -24.84
C GLN A 187 -15.47 -9.42 -25.89
N LYS A 188 -14.65 -10.08 -26.72
CA LYS A 188 -15.10 -11.06 -27.73
C LYS A 188 -15.53 -12.41 -27.15
N SER A 189 -15.18 -12.71 -25.91
CA SER A 189 -15.57 -13.95 -25.25
C SER A 189 -17.06 -13.96 -24.89
N THR A 190 -17.67 -15.14 -24.93
CA THR A 190 -19.06 -15.37 -24.48
C THR A 190 -19.19 -15.47 -22.97
N ALA A 191 -18.09 -15.62 -22.21
CA ALA A 191 -18.17 -15.64 -20.75
C ALA A 191 -18.63 -14.28 -20.21
N GLU A 192 -19.60 -14.29 -19.30
CA GLU A 192 -20.21 -13.06 -18.76
C GLU A 192 -19.48 -12.55 -17.51
N VAL A 193 -18.73 -13.43 -16.83
CA VAL A 193 -18.05 -13.12 -15.57
C VAL A 193 -16.56 -12.95 -15.79
N VAL A 194 -16.02 -11.81 -15.35
CA VAL A 194 -14.60 -11.49 -15.36
C VAL A 194 -14.12 -11.33 -13.92
N ILE A 195 -13.14 -12.13 -13.53
CA ILE A 195 -12.57 -12.13 -12.19
C ILE A 195 -11.22 -11.45 -12.23
N LEU A 196 -11.07 -10.39 -11.45
CA LEU A 196 -9.79 -9.70 -11.29
C LEU A 196 -8.90 -10.47 -10.31
N CYS A 197 -7.60 -10.54 -10.58
CA CYS A 197 -6.63 -11.31 -9.82
C CYS A 197 -5.33 -10.52 -9.61
N GLY A 198 -4.69 -10.68 -8.45
CA GLY A 198 -3.47 -9.95 -8.07
C GLY A 198 -3.76 -8.56 -7.47
N GLY A 199 -2.69 -7.80 -7.20
CA GLY A 199 -2.79 -6.41 -6.73
C GLY A 199 -2.37 -5.43 -7.82
N GLN A 200 -3.16 -4.37 -8.00
CA GLN A 200 -2.92 -3.33 -9.00
C GLN A 200 -2.79 -1.96 -8.31
N SER A 201 -1.79 -1.19 -8.72
CA SER A 201 -1.68 0.23 -8.39
C SER A 201 -2.73 1.03 -9.17
N TYR A 202 -3.32 2.07 -8.57
CA TYR A 202 -4.33 2.88 -9.27
C TYR A 202 -3.73 3.57 -10.50
N ASP A 203 -4.19 3.17 -11.68
CA ASP A 203 -3.90 3.82 -12.96
C ASP A 203 -5.22 4.33 -13.58
N PRO A 204 -5.44 5.65 -13.61
CA PRO A 204 -6.66 6.23 -14.19
C PRO A 204 -6.91 5.80 -15.64
N TYR A 205 -5.86 5.60 -16.43
CA TYR A 205 -6.00 5.16 -17.82
C TYR A 205 -6.58 3.77 -17.86
N LEU A 206 -5.94 2.81 -17.18
CA LEU A 206 -6.39 1.44 -17.12
C LEU A 206 -7.81 1.33 -16.55
N VAL A 207 -8.15 2.08 -15.51
CA VAL A 207 -9.51 2.10 -14.95
C VAL A 207 -10.53 2.55 -16.01
N SER A 208 -10.23 3.62 -16.75
CA SER A 208 -11.12 4.12 -17.82
C SER A 208 -11.30 3.12 -18.96
N VAL A 209 -10.24 2.37 -19.30
CA VAL A 209 -10.27 1.34 -20.33
C VAL A 209 -11.06 0.12 -19.84
N LEU A 210 -10.84 -0.33 -18.60
CA LEU A 210 -11.60 -1.41 -17.98
C LEU A 210 -13.10 -1.10 -17.92
N GLU A 211 -13.46 0.12 -17.51
CA GLU A 211 -14.84 0.60 -17.51
C GLU A 211 -15.48 0.51 -18.89
N LYS A 212 -14.80 1.03 -19.91
CA LYS A 212 -15.31 1.06 -21.28
C LYS A 212 -15.45 -0.35 -21.87
N MET A 213 -14.48 -1.23 -21.59
CA MET A 213 -14.37 -2.53 -22.26
C MET A 213 -15.10 -3.65 -21.53
N LEU A 214 -15.30 -3.54 -20.22
CA LEU A 214 -15.98 -4.52 -19.38
C LEU A 214 -17.39 -4.09 -18.96
N ASN A 215 -17.94 -3.01 -19.54
CA ASN A 215 -19.27 -2.48 -19.20
C ASN A 215 -20.41 -3.50 -19.24
N ASN A 216 -20.33 -4.50 -20.12
CA ASN A 216 -21.32 -5.56 -20.32
C ASN A 216 -20.96 -6.87 -19.60
N LYS A 217 -19.94 -6.88 -18.75
CA LYS A 217 -19.49 -8.05 -17.99
C LYS A 217 -19.78 -7.85 -16.51
N MET A 218 -20.05 -8.94 -15.80
CA MET A 218 -20.05 -8.94 -14.34
C MET A 218 -18.60 -9.06 -13.86
N VAL A 219 -18.14 -8.11 -13.04
CA VAL A 219 -16.76 -8.09 -12.56
C VAL A 219 -16.72 -8.53 -11.09
N VAL A 220 -15.84 -9.49 -10.78
CA VAL A 220 -15.49 -9.88 -9.41
C VAL A 220 -14.17 -9.22 -9.05
N VAL A 221 -14.21 -8.36 -8.03
CA VAL A 221 -13.10 -7.48 -7.63
C VAL A 221 -12.51 -7.99 -6.30
N PRO A 222 -11.22 -8.39 -6.25
CA PRO A 222 -10.58 -8.81 -5.01
C PRO A 222 -10.24 -7.59 -4.14
N VAL A 223 -9.97 -7.84 -2.86
CA VAL A 223 -9.66 -6.79 -1.86
C VAL A 223 -8.40 -5.96 -2.17
N THR A 224 -7.57 -6.45 -3.08
CA THR A 224 -6.30 -5.85 -3.50
C THR A 224 -6.45 -4.77 -4.56
N TRP A 225 -7.60 -4.70 -5.22
CA TRP A 225 -7.90 -3.68 -6.22
C TRP A 225 -8.62 -2.54 -5.53
N VAL A 226 -7.90 -1.44 -5.32
CA VAL A 226 -8.43 -0.26 -4.65
C VAL A 226 -9.04 0.67 -5.69
N PHE A 227 -10.30 1.03 -5.47
CA PHE A 227 -11.03 2.06 -6.20
C PHE A 227 -11.33 1.73 -7.66
N ILE A 228 -12.42 1.01 -7.86
CA ILE A 228 -13.20 1.08 -9.09
C ILE A 228 -14.40 1.96 -8.74
N PRO A 229 -14.51 3.21 -9.24
CA PRO A 229 -15.56 4.12 -8.81
C PRO A 229 -16.96 3.55 -9.05
N ASP A 230 -17.94 4.12 -8.34
CA ASP A 230 -19.39 3.80 -8.26
C ASP A 230 -20.15 3.63 -9.61
N TYR A 231 -19.47 3.60 -10.76
CA TYR A 231 -20.06 3.57 -12.10
C TYR A 231 -20.32 2.16 -12.65
N PHE A 232 -19.85 1.09 -12.00
CA PHE A 232 -20.18 -0.29 -12.37
C PHE A 232 -21.58 -0.76 -11.91
N LEU A 233 -22.42 0.18 -11.46
CA LEU A 233 -23.78 -0.08 -10.95
C LEU A 233 -24.80 -0.54 -11.99
N TYR A 234 -24.41 -0.75 -13.25
CA TYR A 234 -25.35 -1.25 -14.27
C TYR A 234 -25.37 -2.78 -14.45
N ASN A 235 -24.43 -3.56 -13.89
CA ASN A 235 -24.38 -5.04 -14.07
C ASN A 235 -24.01 -5.90 -12.84
N GLY A 236 -24.11 -5.39 -11.61
CA GLY A 236 -24.01 -6.23 -10.40
C GLY A 236 -22.62 -6.79 -10.09
N CYS A 237 -21.59 -5.95 -10.16
CA CYS A 237 -20.22 -6.35 -9.76
C CYS A 237 -20.17 -6.78 -8.28
N LEU A 238 -19.32 -7.75 -7.97
CA LEU A 238 -19.10 -8.26 -6.63
C LEU A 238 -17.70 -7.87 -6.16
N GLN A 239 -17.60 -7.22 -5.01
CA GLN A 239 -16.32 -6.80 -4.45
C GLN A 239 -16.06 -7.48 -3.11
N PHE A 240 -14.87 -8.04 -2.96
CA PHE A 240 -14.34 -8.42 -1.67
C PHE A 240 -13.83 -7.18 -0.95
N GLN A 241 -14.44 -6.88 0.20
CA GLN A 241 -14.07 -5.73 1.02
C GLN A 241 -13.47 -6.19 2.33
N ASP A 242 -12.47 -5.45 2.80
CA ASP A 242 -11.89 -5.67 4.12
C ASP A 242 -12.85 -5.15 5.19
N THR A 243 -13.26 -6.01 6.13
CA THR A 243 -14.27 -5.69 7.16
C THR A 243 -13.84 -4.57 8.10
N ASN A 244 -12.55 -4.23 8.13
CA ASN A 244 -12.02 -3.17 8.99
C ASN A 244 -12.33 -1.74 8.51
N MET A 245 -13.05 -1.56 7.39
CA MET A 245 -13.65 -0.25 7.03
C MET A 245 -14.81 0.19 7.94
N LEU A 246 -15.24 -0.64 8.91
CA LEU A 246 -16.50 -0.47 9.65
C LEU A 246 -16.38 -0.18 11.18
N PHE A 247 -15.23 0.27 11.73
CA PHE A 247 -15.11 0.39 13.20
C PHE A 247 -14.53 1.71 13.77
N ASN A 248 -15.32 2.26 14.71
CA ASN A 248 -15.11 3.31 15.73
C ASN A 248 -15.05 4.79 15.27
N ASP A 249 -16.22 5.46 15.29
CA ASP A 249 -16.39 6.92 15.14
C ASP A 249 -15.38 7.76 15.95
N ASP A 250 -14.99 7.33 17.16
CA ASP A 250 -14.02 8.06 18.00
C ASP A 250 -12.56 7.94 17.51
N ALA A 251 -12.19 6.82 16.89
CA ALA A 251 -10.87 6.64 16.28
C ALA A 251 -10.75 7.44 14.97
N GLU A 252 -11.83 7.50 14.19
CA GLU A 252 -11.93 8.25 12.95
C GLU A 252 -11.78 9.77 13.17
N GLY A 253 -12.45 10.30 14.20
CA GLY A 253 -12.34 11.71 14.58
C GLY A 253 -10.92 12.10 15.02
N LYS A 254 -10.17 11.20 15.67
CA LYS A 254 -8.78 11.45 16.09
C LYS A 254 -7.81 11.43 14.91
N PHE A 255 -7.95 10.45 14.02
CA PHE A 255 -7.09 10.37 12.83
C PHE A 255 -7.32 11.56 11.89
N THR A 256 -8.58 11.92 11.64
CA THR A 256 -8.95 13.10 10.86
C THR A 256 -8.33 14.37 11.45
N LYS A 257 -8.41 14.56 12.78
CA LYS A 257 -7.73 15.68 13.46
C LYS A 257 -6.21 15.65 13.30
N HIS A 258 -5.57 14.47 13.32
CA HIS A 258 -4.13 14.35 13.08
C HIS A 258 -3.75 14.82 11.67
N MET A 259 -4.51 14.39 10.66
CA MET A 259 -4.28 14.70 9.25
C MET A 259 -4.44 16.20 8.93
N PHE A 260 -5.38 16.88 9.60
CA PHE A 260 -5.61 18.33 9.45
C PHE A 260 -4.85 19.19 10.48
N ALA A 261 -3.99 18.60 11.31
CA ALA A 261 -3.19 19.36 12.24
C ALA A 261 -2.28 20.33 11.46
N PRO A 262 -2.23 21.63 11.81
CA PRO A 262 -1.48 22.63 11.04
C PRO A 262 0.02 22.32 11.05
N ARG A 263 0.55 21.93 9.90
CA ARG A 263 1.96 21.60 9.66
C ARG A 263 2.35 22.05 8.26
N GLU A 264 3.62 22.41 8.06
CA GLU A 264 4.16 22.53 6.72
C GLU A 264 4.32 21.12 6.15
N ASP A 265 3.44 20.76 5.22
CA ASP A 265 3.46 19.47 4.54
C ASP A 265 3.65 19.69 3.04
N ALA A 266 4.86 19.42 2.56
CA ALA A 266 5.20 19.54 1.13
C ALA A 266 4.43 18.52 0.28
N LEU A 267 4.16 17.32 0.80
CA LEU A 267 3.41 16.28 0.10
C LEU A 267 1.95 16.69 -0.05
N LEU A 268 1.37 17.33 0.97
CA LEU A 268 0.01 17.87 0.91
C LEU A 268 -0.11 18.95 -0.18
N LYS A 269 0.86 19.88 -0.26
CA LYS A 269 0.88 20.91 -1.31
C LYS A 269 0.94 20.28 -2.69
N ASP A 270 1.76 19.23 -2.86
CA ASP A 270 1.90 18.50 -4.12
C ASP A 270 0.65 17.71 -4.48
N LEU A 271 -0.03 17.14 -3.48
CA LEU A 271 -1.31 16.47 -3.64
C LEU A 271 -2.40 17.45 -4.09
N LEU A 272 -2.50 18.62 -3.44
CA LEU A 272 -3.45 19.66 -3.81
C LEU A 272 -3.17 20.21 -5.22
N ALA A 273 -1.90 20.38 -5.58
CA ALA A 273 -1.51 20.79 -6.92
C ALA A 273 -1.93 19.75 -7.98
N ASN A 274 -1.75 18.47 -7.69
CA ASN A 274 -2.09 17.39 -8.61
C ASN A 274 -3.60 17.15 -8.74
N CYS A 275 -4.33 17.12 -7.62
CA CYS A 275 -5.75 16.74 -7.59
C CYS A 275 -6.69 17.92 -7.83
N TYR A 276 -6.33 19.14 -7.41
CA TYR A 276 -7.20 20.32 -7.41
C TYR A 276 -6.60 21.50 -8.19
N PHE A 277 -5.49 21.31 -8.88
CA PHE A 277 -4.78 22.35 -9.62
C PHE A 277 -4.46 23.58 -8.74
N CYS A 278 -3.99 23.31 -7.53
CA CYS A 278 -3.59 24.34 -6.57
C CYS A 278 -2.14 24.80 -6.75
N LEU A 279 -1.89 26.08 -6.56
CA LEU A 279 -0.51 26.60 -6.48
C LEU A 279 0.20 26.00 -5.26
N THR A 280 1.44 25.55 -5.45
CA THR A 280 2.28 24.99 -4.38
C THR A 280 2.91 26.08 -3.50
N HIS A 281 2.80 27.34 -3.92
CA HIS A 281 3.49 28.50 -3.35
C HIS A 281 5.02 28.45 -3.52
N ASP A 282 5.51 27.61 -4.44
CA ASP A 282 6.86 27.60 -4.97
C ASP A 282 6.79 28.03 -6.44
N LYS A 283 7.33 29.21 -6.74
CA LYS A 283 7.23 29.82 -8.07
C LYS A 283 7.94 28.99 -9.14
N GLU A 284 9.08 28.36 -8.84
CA GLU A 284 9.81 27.56 -9.83
C GLU A 284 9.03 26.28 -10.14
N LYS A 285 8.50 25.63 -9.10
CA LYS A 285 7.68 24.43 -9.22
C LYS A 285 6.37 24.70 -9.95
N ASP A 286 5.67 25.77 -9.61
CA ASP A 286 4.41 26.16 -10.26
C ASP A 286 4.62 26.46 -11.75
N ASN A 287 5.72 27.13 -12.11
CA ASN A 287 6.09 27.38 -13.51
C ASN A 287 6.45 26.11 -14.28
N LEU A 288 7.05 25.12 -13.60
CA LEU A 288 7.34 23.81 -14.20
C LEU A 288 6.04 23.04 -14.44
N PHE A 289 5.16 22.97 -13.44
CA PHE A 289 3.88 22.28 -13.52
C PHE A 289 2.98 22.87 -14.62
N GLN A 290 2.90 24.20 -14.72
CA GLN A 290 2.17 24.85 -15.82
C GLN A 290 2.74 24.50 -17.20
N ARG A 291 4.07 24.41 -17.35
CA ARG A 291 4.71 24.05 -18.62
C ARG A 291 4.51 22.58 -19.01
N VAL A 292 4.60 21.67 -18.03
CA VAL A 292 4.52 20.23 -18.26
C VAL A 292 3.07 19.77 -18.47
N TYR A 293 2.16 20.24 -17.61
CA TYR A 293 0.78 19.75 -17.59
C TYR A 293 -0.21 20.67 -18.30
N ASN A 294 0.21 21.89 -18.67
CA ASN A 294 -0.62 22.88 -19.36
C ASN A 294 -1.98 23.17 -18.67
N HIS A 295 -1.98 23.16 -17.33
CA HIS A 295 -3.15 23.43 -16.51
C HIS A 295 -3.12 24.84 -15.90
N LEU A 296 -4.31 25.40 -15.65
CA LEU A 296 -4.48 26.67 -14.93
C LEU A 296 -4.53 26.41 -13.42
N TYR A 297 -3.46 26.78 -12.72
CA TYR A 297 -3.37 26.63 -11.28
C TYR A 297 -3.99 27.82 -10.55
N ARG A 298 -4.67 27.56 -9.43
CA ARG A 298 -5.39 28.57 -8.63
C ARG A 298 -4.85 28.64 -7.20
N ASN A 299 -5.07 29.77 -6.54
CA ASN A 299 -4.77 29.86 -5.12
C ASN A 299 -5.83 29.07 -4.32
N CYS A 300 -5.36 28.08 -3.57
CA CYS A 300 -6.20 27.18 -2.78
C CYS A 300 -6.03 27.37 -1.27
N SER A 301 -5.60 28.55 -0.80
CA SER A 301 -5.42 28.82 0.64
C SER A 301 -6.66 28.50 1.50
N ASN A 302 -7.85 28.46 0.91
CA ASN A 302 -9.12 28.15 1.59
C ASN A 302 -9.70 26.76 1.25
N ILE A 303 -9.02 25.94 0.44
CA ILE A 303 -9.50 24.58 0.13
C ILE A 303 -9.06 23.65 1.25
N THR A 304 -10.03 23.10 1.96
CA THR A 304 -9.86 21.88 2.74
C THR A 304 -9.98 20.69 1.79
N LEU A 305 -9.10 19.68 1.91
CA LEU A 305 -9.23 18.46 1.12
C LEU A 305 -10.68 17.95 1.21
N PRO A 306 -11.38 17.72 0.08
CA PRO A 306 -12.84 17.58 0.03
C PRO A 306 -13.39 16.25 0.54
N MET A 307 -12.65 15.51 1.37
CA MET A 307 -13.20 14.37 2.10
C MET A 307 -13.28 14.71 3.59
N SER A 308 -14.50 14.77 4.09
CA SER A 308 -14.83 15.09 5.49
C SER A 308 -14.48 13.96 6.48
N TYR A 309 -14.04 12.79 5.99
CA TYR A 309 -13.78 11.62 6.81
C TYR A 309 -12.57 10.85 6.27
N TYR A 310 -11.49 10.84 7.05
CA TYR A 310 -10.32 10.02 6.79
C TYR A 310 -10.24 8.88 7.80
N GLN A 311 -10.04 7.67 7.30
CA GLN A 311 -9.80 6.50 8.12
C GLN A 311 -8.33 6.10 8.02
N ALA A 312 -7.77 5.69 9.16
CA ALA A 312 -6.44 5.12 9.22
C ALA A 312 -6.43 3.76 8.48
N TYR A 313 -5.46 3.55 7.61
CA TYR A 313 -5.29 2.27 6.92
C TYR A 313 -4.96 1.15 7.92
N HIS A 314 -5.92 0.28 8.21
CA HIS A 314 -5.79 -0.74 9.26
C HIS A 314 -4.55 -1.64 9.07
N ARG A 315 -4.14 -1.94 7.83
CA ARG A 315 -2.94 -2.76 7.53
C ARG A 315 -1.67 -2.07 7.98
N VAL A 316 -1.57 -0.76 7.77
CA VAL A 316 -0.46 0.07 8.22
C VAL A 316 -0.47 0.18 9.75
N THR A 317 -1.63 0.47 10.35
CA THR A 317 -1.79 0.52 11.82
C THR A 317 -1.40 -0.81 12.47
N THR A 318 -1.78 -1.93 11.86
CA THR A 318 -1.43 -3.27 12.33
C THR A 318 0.08 -3.51 12.22
N ALA A 319 0.70 -3.14 11.10
CA ALA A 319 2.14 -3.29 10.92
C ALA A 319 2.94 -2.51 11.99
N VAL A 320 2.54 -1.26 12.26
CA VAL A 320 3.11 -0.40 13.30
C VAL A 320 2.97 -1.05 14.69
N ASN A 321 1.77 -1.51 15.04
CA ASN A 321 1.51 -2.15 16.32
C ASN A 321 2.26 -3.47 16.50
N VAL A 322 2.35 -4.31 15.46
CA VAL A 322 3.08 -5.58 15.49
C VAL A 322 4.57 -5.32 15.74
N LEU A 323 5.17 -4.36 15.02
CA LEU A 323 6.57 -4.01 15.20
C LEU A 323 6.84 -3.49 16.62
N ALA A 324 6.00 -2.58 17.12
CA ALA A 324 6.17 -2.00 18.46
C ALA A 324 6.02 -3.04 19.58
N ARG A 325 5.04 -3.94 19.47
CA ARG A 325 4.84 -5.05 20.42
C ARG A 325 6.00 -6.06 20.37
N ALA A 326 6.49 -6.39 19.18
CA ALA A 326 7.66 -7.25 19.03
C ALA A 326 8.88 -6.63 19.72
N GLN A 327 9.13 -5.34 19.51
CA GLN A 327 10.21 -4.60 20.16
C GLN A 327 10.04 -4.56 21.68
N HIS A 328 8.82 -4.34 22.17
CA HIS A 328 8.53 -4.34 23.59
C HIS A 328 8.83 -5.69 24.23
N ASN A 329 8.41 -6.79 23.60
CA ASN A 329 8.69 -8.13 24.08
C ASN A 329 10.19 -8.44 24.09
N LEU A 330 10.94 -8.00 23.07
CA LEU A 330 12.39 -8.15 23.00
C LEU A 330 13.11 -7.39 24.14
N LEU A 331 12.67 -6.17 24.45
CA LEU A 331 13.26 -5.36 25.51
C LEU A 331 12.89 -5.87 26.91
N SER A 332 11.67 -6.37 27.08
CA SER A 332 11.19 -6.98 28.33
C SER A 332 11.97 -8.26 28.62
N SER A 333 12.17 -9.12 27.61
CA SER A 333 12.92 -10.38 27.75
C SER A 333 14.43 -10.18 27.94
N SER A 334 15.02 -9.10 27.39
CA SER A 334 16.44 -8.79 27.57
C SER A 334 16.78 -8.08 28.89
N GLY A 335 15.78 -7.80 29.74
CA GLY A 335 15.95 -7.07 31.01
C GLY A 335 16.30 -5.58 30.84
N LYS A 336 16.31 -5.06 29.60
CA LYS A 336 16.62 -3.65 29.31
C LYS A 336 15.56 -2.68 29.83
N HIS A 337 14.33 -3.13 30.06
CA HIS A 337 13.32 -2.33 30.78
C HIS A 337 13.68 -2.07 32.26
N ASN A 338 14.57 -2.87 32.86
CA ASN A 338 15.01 -2.72 34.25
C ASN A 338 16.31 -1.93 34.40
N ASN A 339 17.02 -1.62 33.32
CA ASN A 339 18.27 -0.86 33.38
C ASN A 339 17.99 0.64 33.27
N THR A 340 17.81 1.25 34.43
CA THR A 340 17.90 2.69 34.70
C THR A 340 19.33 3.19 34.45
N GLY A 341 19.69 3.33 33.17
CA GLY A 341 20.97 3.92 32.73
C GLY A 341 20.73 5.06 31.76
N LEU A 342 20.48 6.27 32.30
CA LEU A 342 20.54 7.54 31.57
C LEU A 342 21.86 7.66 30.78
N PRO A 343 21.85 8.30 29.60
CA PRO A 343 22.09 9.75 29.58
C PRO A 343 21.16 10.54 28.64
N THR A 344 20.41 11.43 29.29
CA THR A 344 20.18 12.85 28.99
C THR A 344 19.97 13.27 27.52
N ILE A 345 18.72 13.70 27.28
CA ILE A 345 18.25 14.58 26.22
C ILE A 345 19.16 15.80 26.08
N ILE A 346 19.65 16.08 24.86
CA ILE A 346 19.95 17.44 24.39
C ILE A 346 19.58 17.51 22.89
N HIS A 347 18.49 18.24 22.60
CA HIS A 347 18.19 19.13 21.44
C HIS A 347 18.62 18.75 20.00
N ARG A 348 17.94 19.12 18.91
CA ARG A 348 16.69 19.84 18.53
C ARG A 348 16.79 19.92 16.99
N LYS A 349 15.65 19.85 16.28
CA LYS A 349 15.39 20.25 14.88
C LYS A 349 16.60 20.54 13.95
N GLN A 350 16.68 19.79 12.86
CA GLN A 350 16.69 20.34 11.49
C GLN A 350 16.00 19.34 10.57
#